data_AF-A0A7Y3XDW0-F1
#
_entry.id   AF-A0A7Y3XDW0-F1
#
_cell.length_a   1.000
_cell.length_b   1.000
_cell.length_c   1.000
_cell.angle_alpha   90.00
_cell.angle_beta   90.00
_cell.angle_gamma   90.00
#
_symmetry.space_group_name_H-M   'P 1'
#
loop_
_entity.id
_entity.type
_entity.pdbx_description
1 polymer ?
#
loop_
_entity_poly.entity_id
_entity_poly.type
_entity_poly.pdbx_seq_one_letter_code
_entity_poly.pdbx_strand_id
1 'polypeptide(L)'
;MVANTTVKGTLVSFLVGITEIDIDTVEIVDIKKIKSSPSYPDVIPKQMVVKVEKKIVESREVGFLVKFCPPGIVIVEASVDLENILDEHIFDIKKSLIVECRTLLWEYYCDQHFDEEYTVYCVSNYHGDPEDIVSEYKESIAGLLKTERIPLDEEEINSTLKFNIKYSKDDLTIVDWDGAFVFDPRSDFASNIELLEIANLQLLKLRLLEHELEERLEKAAYLLQKSTLRRIPWLNSRKIRHSLREIIQIRTESIQEFAATERHINLIGDWYSARLFDLIAKKLHLEAWKININKTLDALEDIYSMIAENFSISFSTTMDFIMTFGWFVLLVGYFLLFLLELLQKKS
;
A
#
# COMPACT_ATOMS: atom_id res chain seq x y z
N MET A 1 25.41 -30.64 26.25
CA MET A 1 23.99 -31.07 26.32
C MET A 1 23.18 -29.79 26.29
N VAL A 2 22.82 -29.33 25.10
CA VAL A 2 21.90 -28.19 24.93
C VAL A 2 20.55 -28.71 25.39
N ALA A 3 19.97 -28.09 26.42
CA ALA A 3 18.61 -28.43 26.79
C ALA A 3 17.73 -28.13 25.57
N ASN A 4 16.93 -29.11 25.13
CA ASN A 4 15.86 -28.84 24.17
C ASN A 4 14.82 -27.96 24.87
N THR A 5 15.11 -26.67 24.97
CA THR A 5 14.16 -25.66 25.42
C THR A 5 13.22 -25.41 24.24
N THR A 6 12.08 -26.11 24.24
CA THR A 6 11.04 -25.93 23.23
C THR A 6 10.46 -24.52 23.38
N VAL A 7 10.60 -23.68 22.35
CA VAL A 7 10.04 -22.33 22.34
C VAL A 7 8.60 -22.40 21.84
N LYS A 8 7.65 -22.51 22.77
CA LYS A 8 6.22 -22.54 22.44
C LYS A 8 5.77 -21.20 21.88
N GLY A 9 4.89 -21.25 20.88
CA GLY A 9 4.35 -20.05 20.28
C GLY A 9 3.23 -20.32 19.30
N THR A 10 2.65 -19.25 18.81
CA THR A 10 1.62 -19.26 17.77
C THR A 10 2.23 -18.67 16.51
N LEU A 11 2.14 -19.39 15.39
CA LEU A 11 2.48 -18.86 14.08
C LEU A 11 1.24 -18.21 13.48
N VAL A 12 1.35 -16.93 13.13
CA VAL A 12 0.28 -16.18 12.46
C VAL A 12 0.78 -15.77 11.09
N SER A 13 0.09 -16.13 10.03
CA SER A 13 0.38 -15.64 8.67
C SER A 13 -0.86 -14.93 8.15
N PHE A 14 -0.70 -13.69 7.69
CA PHE A 14 -1.81 -12.96 7.09
C PHE A 14 -1.46 -12.49 5.69
N LEU A 15 -2.48 -12.41 4.84
CA LEU A 15 -2.40 -11.77 3.54
C LEU A 15 -3.38 -10.59 3.49
N VAL A 16 -2.95 -9.50 2.90
CA VAL A 16 -3.79 -8.33 2.58
C VAL A 16 -4.00 -8.31 1.07
N GLY A 17 -5.25 -8.23 0.62
CA GLY A 17 -5.61 -8.17 -0.81
C GLY A 17 -6.65 -7.09 -1.10
N ILE A 18 -6.72 -6.66 -2.35
CA ILE A 18 -7.66 -5.62 -2.82
C ILE A 18 -8.77 -6.29 -3.63
N THR A 19 -10.02 -5.88 -3.39
CA THR A 19 -11.22 -6.34 -4.09
C THR A 19 -12.07 -5.15 -4.53
N GLU A 20 -12.80 -5.29 -5.63
CA GLU A 20 -13.79 -4.30 -6.09
C GLU A 20 -15.12 -4.42 -5.33
N ILE A 21 -15.27 -5.45 -4.50
CA ILE A 21 -16.51 -5.70 -3.75
C ILE A 21 -16.57 -4.78 -2.54
N ASP A 22 -17.66 -4.02 -2.44
CA ASP A 22 -18.05 -3.37 -1.19
C ASP A 22 -18.90 -4.37 -0.40
N ILE A 23 -18.34 -4.91 0.68
CA ILE A 23 -19.03 -5.89 1.52
C ILE A 23 -19.99 -5.13 2.43
N ASP A 24 -21.30 -5.36 2.24
CA ASP A 24 -22.34 -4.76 3.07
C ASP A 24 -22.10 -5.09 4.55
N THR A 25 -22.07 -4.04 5.38
CA THR A 25 -21.81 -4.07 6.84
C THR A 25 -22.78 -4.90 7.70
N VAL A 26 -23.65 -5.71 7.11
CA VAL A 26 -24.67 -6.52 7.82
C VAL A 26 -24.12 -7.89 8.26
N GLU A 27 -23.05 -8.40 7.62
CA GLU A 27 -22.41 -9.70 7.95
C GLU A 27 -21.23 -9.58 8.94
N ILE A 28 -21.23 -8.56 9.80
CA ILE A 28 -20.17 -8.41 10.81
C ILE A 28 -20.32 -9.51 11.87
N VAL A 29 -19.32 -10.38 11.99
CA VAL A 29 -19.22 -11.31 13.10
C VAL A 29 -18.69 -10.54 14.31
N ASP A 30 -19.55 -10.37 15.32
CA ASP A 30 -19.19 -9.65 16.55
C ASP A 30 -18.26 -10.54 17.41
N ILE A 31 -16.95 -10.45 17.17
CA ILE A 31 -15.97 -11.10 18.03
C ILE A 31 -15.87 -10.28 19.33
N LYS A 32 -16.24 -10.92 20.44
CA LYS A 32 -15.94 -10.42 21.79
C LYS A 32 -14.41 -10.37 21.97
N LYS A 33 -13.77 -9.24 21.63
CA LYS A 33 -12.35 -9.00 21.94
C LYS A 33 -12.15 -9.24 23.44
N ILE A 34 -11.35 -10.24 23.81
CA ILE A 34 -10.99 -10.49 25.20
C ILE A 34 -10.15 -9.29 25.64
N LYS A 35 -10.69 -8.53 26.60
CA LYS A 35 -10.16 -7.23 27.04
C LYS A 35 -8.79 -7.38 27.69
N SER A 36 -7.75 -6.85 27.04
CA SER A 36 -6.55 -6.29 27.68
C SER A 36 -5.78 -5.35 26.74
N SER A 37 -5.86 -5.59 25.44
CA SER A 37 -5.22 -4.77 24.41
C SER A 37 -6.01 -3.48 24.07
N PRO A 38 -5.35 -2.33 23.87
CA PRO A 38 -5.97 -1.20 23.19
C PRO A 38 -6.39 -1.66 21.79
N SER A 39 -7.68 -1.79 21.56
CA SER A 39 -8.19 -1.86 20.18
C SER A 39 -7.88 -0.52 19.52
N TYR A 40 -7.60 -0.52 18.22
CA TYR A 40 -7.50 0.71 17.43
C TYR A 40 -8.79 0.96 16.62
N PRO A 41 -10.00 0.98 17.25
CA PRO A 41 -11.27 1.04 16.53
C PRO A 41 -11.45 2.33 15.73
N ASP A 42 -10.65 3.36 16.04
CA ASP A 42 -10.66 4.69 15.44
C ASP A 42 -9.49 4.91 14.47
N VAL A 43 -8.64 3.91 14.20
CA VAL A 43 -7.66 3.99 13.11
C VAL A 43 -8.38 3.66 11.80
N ILE A 44 -8.25 4.55 10.82
CA ILE A 44 -8.82 4.37 9.49
C ILE A 44 -7.79 3.60 8.64
N PRO A 45 -8.18 2.51 7.94
CA PRO A 45 -9.54 1.95 7.87
C PRO A 45 -9.88 0.99 9.01
N LYS A 46 -11.15 1.01 9.46
CA LYS A 46 -11.66 0.11 10.49
C LYS A 46 -11.72 -1.33 9.98
N GLN A 47 -11.09 -2.25 10.70
CA GLN A 47 -11.15 -3.68 10.39
C GLN A 47 -12.45 -4.30 10.92
N MET A 48 -13.17 -5.01 10.06
CA MET A 48 -14.46 -5.63 10.37
C MET A 48 -14.37 -7.12 10.12
N VAL A 49 -14.55 -7.95 11.15
CA VAL A 49 -14.50 -9.40 10.96
C VAL A 49 -15.75 -9.86 10.21
N VAL A 50 -15.53 -10.57 9.10
CA VAL A 50 -16.61 -11.08 8.23
C VAL A 50 -16.72 -12.60 8.32
N LYS A 51 -15.62 -13.31 8.53
CA LYS A 51 -15.61 -14.78 8.62
C LYS A 51 -14.63 -15.25 9.70
N VAL A 52 -15.04 -16.26 10.46
CA VAL A 52 -14.19 -17.02 11.38
C VAL A 52 -14.38 -18.49 11.08
N GLU A 53 -13.30 -19.19 10.78
CA GLU A 53 -13.33 -20.60 10.41
C GLU A 53 -12.19 -21.36 11.09
N LYS A 54 -12.37 -22.66 11.32
CA LYS A 54 -11.28 -23.55 11.70
C LYS A 54 -11.18 -24.65 10.66
N LYS A 55 -9.97 -24.90 10.16
CA LYS A 55 -9.70 -25.92 9.15
C LYS A 55 -8.49 -26.74 9.57
N ILE A 56 -8.47 -28.02 9.18
CA ILE A 56 -7.30 -28.86 9.37
C ILE A 56 -6.36 -28.65 8.18
N VAL A 57 -5.14 -28.17 8.45
CA VAL A 57 -4.07 -27.99 7.46
C VAL A 57 -2.87 -28.80 7.96
N GLU A 58 -2.35 -29.72 7.13
CA GLU A 58 -1.22 -30.60 7.49
C GLU A 58 -1.37 -31.33 8.84
N SER A 59 -2.58 -31.82 9.15
CA SER A 59 -2.93 -32.49 10.43
C SER A 59 -2.90 -31.58 11.67
N ARG A 60 -2.88 -30.25 11.50
CA ARG A 60 -2.98 -29.26 12.58
C ARG A 60 -4.29 -28.49 12.45
N GLU A 61 -4.89 -28.15 13.59
CA GLU A 61 -6.05 -27.24 13.61
C GLU A 61 -5.54 -25.80 13.41
N VAL A 62 -5.98 -25.16 12.33
CA VAL A 62 -5.65 -23.77 11.99
C VAL A 62 -6.90 -22.93 12.10
N GLY A 63 -6.82 -21.82 12.82
CA GLY A 63 -7.86 -20.79 12.84
C GLY A 63 -7.68 -19.83 11.68
N PHE A 64 -8.76 -19.50 10.99
CA PHE A 64 -8.81 -18.49 9.93
C PHE A 64 -9.75 -17.37 10.33
N LEU A 65 -9.28 -16.14 10.14
CA LEU A 65 -10.01 -14.92 10.43
C LEU A 65 -9.97 -14.04 9.18
N VAL A 66 -11.14 -13.74 8.60
CA VAL A 66 -11.26 -12.83 7.46
C VAL A 66 -11.81 -11.50 7.93
N LYS A 67 -11.08 -10.43 7.64
CA LYS A 67 -11.42 -9.06 7.98
C LYS A 67 -11.61 -8.25 6.71
N PHE A 68 -12.63 -7.41 6.66
CA PHE A 68 -12.84 -6.42 5.62
C PHE A 68 -12.45 -5.03 6.13
N CYS A 69 -11.70 -4.30 5.32
CA CYS A 69 -11.24 -2.95 5.59
C CYS A 69 -11.70 -2.04 4.44
N PRO A 70 -12.73 -1.20 4.63
CA PRO A 70 -13.19 -0.34 3.57
C PRO A 70 -12.14 0.71 3.15
N PRO A 71 -12.08 1.12 1.87
CA PRO A 71 -12.82 0.55 0.74
C PRO A 71 -12.07 -0.66 0.13
N GLY A 72 -12.78 -1.77 -0.10
CA GLY A 72 -12.33 -2.83 -0.99
C GLY A 72 -11.06 -3.57 -0.57
N ILE A 73 -10.80 -3.77 0.73
CA ILE A 73 -9.63 -4.53 1.20
C ILE A 73 -10.07 -5.70 2.06
N VAL A 74 -9.45 -6.85 1.85
CA VAL A 74 -9.66 -8.06 2.62
C VAL A 74 -8.34 -8.48 3.24
N ILE A 75 -8.37 -8.81 4.52
CA ILE A 75 -7.25 -9.39 5.25
C ILE A 75 -7.65 -10.79 5.66
N VAL A 76 -6.86 -11.78 5.29
CA VAL A 76 -7.04 -13.17 5.74
C VAL A 76 -5.89 -13.52 6.65
N GLU A 77 -6.19 -13.77 7.92
CA GLU A 77 -5.25 -14.18 8.96
C GLU A 77 -5.44 -15.67 9.24
N ALA A 78 -4.35 -16.43 9.23
CA ALA A 78 -4.30 -17.82 9.67
C ALA A 78 -3.42 -17.95 10.91
N SER A 79 -3.89 -18.67 11.92
CA SER A 79 -3.17 -18.87 13.19
C SER A 79 -3.11 -20.35 13.57
N VAL A 80 -1.93 -20.79 14.04
CA VAL A 80 -1.69 -22.17 14.49
C VAL A 80 -0.76 -22.19 15.70
N ASP A 81 -1.15 -22.92 16.74
CA ASP A 81 -0.34 -23.11 17.93
C ASP A 81 0.70 -24.22 17.73
N LEU A 82 1.93 -23.96 18.20
CA LEU A 82 3.10 -24.79 17.97
C LEU A 82 3.85 -25.06 19.27
N GLU A 83 4.29 -26.30 19.45
CA GLU A 83 5.13 -26.67 20.59
C GLU A 83 6.55 -26.09 20.48
N ASN A 84 7.05 -25.90 19.25
CA ASN A 84 8.30 -25.22 18.96
C ASN A 84 8.16 -24.36 17.70
N ILE A 85 8.25 -23.04 17.85
CA ILE A 85 8.14 -22.06 16.76
C ILE A 85 9.46 -21.82 16.02
N LEU A 86 10.56 -22.38 16.51
CA LEU A 86 11.91 -22.27 15.93
C LEU A 86 12.35 -23.56 15.20
N ASP A 87 11.41 -24.47 14.95
CA ASP A 87 11.66 -25.73 14.25
C ASP A 87 11.94 -25.50 12.74
N GLU A 88 12.70 -26.38 12.09
CA GLU A 88 12.97 -26.30 10.65
C GLU A 88 11.70 -26.49 9.81
N HIS A 89 10.73 -27.25 10.31
CA HIS A 89 9.45 -27.49 9.64
C HIS A 89 8.55 -26.25 9.53
N ILE A 90 8.89 -25.16 10.21
CA ILE A 90 8.11 -23.91 10.24
C ILE A 90 7.99 -23.29 8.85
N PHE A 91 9.02 -23.42 8.00
CA PHE A 91 8.96 -22.92 6.63
C PHE A 91 7.87 -23.61 5.81
N ASP A 92 7.69 -24.92 6.00
CA ASP A 92 6.68 -25.69 5.27
C ASP A 92 5.28 -25.35 5.78
N ILE A 93 5.11 -25.21 7.10
CA ILE A 93 3.85 -24.76 7.72
C ILE A 93 3.48 -23.36 7.23
N LYS A 94 4.41 -22.39 7.30
CA LYS A 94 4.22 -21.01 6.79
C LYS A 94 3.72 -21.03 5.34
N LYS A 95 4.38 -21.82 4.48
CA LYS A 95 4.00 -21.93 3.08
C LYS A 95 2.58 -22.47 2.91
N SER A 96 2.21 -23.50 3.66
CA SER A 96 0.86 -24.08 3.61
C SER A 96 -0.21 -23.11 4.13
N LEU A 97 0.09 -22.33 5.18
CA LEU A 97 -0.81 -21.26 5.65
C LEU A 97 -1.02 -20.18 4.58
N ILE A 98 0.06 -19.69 3.95
CA ILE A 98 -0.01 -18.66 2.90
C ILE A 98 -0.87 -19.14 1.71
N VAL A 99 -0.72 -20.40 1.29
CA VAL A 99 -1.52 -20.97 0.18
C VAL A 99 -3.01 -20.99 0.54
N GLU A 100 -3.36 -21.37 1.76
CA GLU A 100 -4.75 -21.39 2.23
C GLU A 100 -5.31 -19.97 2.38
N CYS A 101 -4.53 -19.03 2.93
CA CYS A 101 -4.93 -17.62 3.00
C CYS A 101 -5.20 -17.02 1.61
N ARG A 102 -4.33 -17.30 0.63
CA ARG A 102 -4.49 -16.83 -0.74
C ARG A 102 -5.72 -17.45 -1.41
N THR A 103 -6.00 -18.72 -1.12
CA THR A 103 -7.23 -19.39 -1.57
C THR A 103 -8.48 -18.69 -1.03
N LEU A 104 -8.48 -18.34 0.26
CA LEU A 104 -9.56 -17.58 0.89
C LEU A 104 -9.69 -16.17 0.31
N LEU A 105 -8.60 -15.46 0.02
CA LEU A 105 -8.66 -14.16 -0.65
C LEU A 105 -9.37 -14.24 -2.01
N TRP A 106 -9.16 -15.32 -2.77
CA TRP A 106 -9.84 -15.52 -4.04
C TRP A 106 -11.35 -15.77 -3.90
N GLU A 107 -11.83 -16.29 -2.76
CA GLU A 107 -13.27 -16.36 -2.47
C GLU A 107 -13.92 -14.97 -2.43
N TYR A 108 -13.15 -13.93 -2.09
CA TYR A 108 -13.57 -12.52 -2.07
C TYR A 108 -13.17 -11.73 -3.31
N TYR A 109 -12.81 -12.44 -4.39
CA TYR A 109 -12.47 -11.83 -5.70
C TYR A 109 -11.32 -10.82 -5.61
N CYS A 110 -10.38 -11.02 -4.69
CA CYS A 110 -9.19 -10.19 -4.63
C CYS A 110 -8.32 -10.35 -5.88
N ASP A 111 -7.67 -9.26 -6.30
CA ASP A 111 -6.71 -9.28 -7.40
C ASP A 111 -5.55 -10.24 -7.09
N GLN A 112 -5.23 -11.12 -8.03
CA GLN A 112 -4.19 -12.14 -7.88
C GLN A 112 -2.77 -11.59 -8.01
N HIS A 113 -2.61 -10.36 -8.52
CA HIS A 113 -1.31 -9.72 -8.71
C HIS A 113 -0.93 -8.77 -7.57
N PHE A 114 -1.90 -8.39 -6.74
CA PHE A 114 -1.75 -7.40 -5.68
C PHE A 114 -2.20 -7.97 -4.33
N ASP A 115 -1.29 -8.74 -3.73
CA ASP A 115 -1.35 -9.12 -2.32
C ASP A 115 -0.05 -8.78 -1.57
N GLU A 116 -0.17 -8.58 -0.26
CA GLU A 116 0.96 -8.55 0.67
C GLU A 116 0.85 -9.69 1.65
N GLU A 117 1.91 -10.50 1.76
CA GLU A 117 2.02 -11.58 2.72
C GLU A 117 2.94 -11.19 3.87
N TYR A 118 2.56 -11.53 5.09
CA TYR A 118 3.37 -11.25 6.27
C TYR A 118 3.19 -12.34 7.32
N THR A 119 4.25 -12.67 8.06
CA THR A 119 4.21 -13.73 9.08
C THR A 119 4.70 -13.23 10.44
N VAL A 120 3.92 -13.47 11.47
CA VAL A 120 4.21 -13.10 12.85
C VAL A 120 4.44 -14.36 13.67
N TYR A 121 5.63 -14.43 14.28
CA TYR A 121 6.03 -15.50 15.18
C TYR A 121 5.76 -15.04 16.62
N CYS A 122 4.62 -15.45 17.17
CA CYS A 122 4.18 -15.04 18.50
C CYS A 122 4.72 -16.00 19.57
N VAL A 123 5.69 -15.54 20.36
CA VAL A 123 6.34 -16.35 21.40
C VAL A 123 5.76 -15.98 22.76
N SER A 124 5.29 -16.98 23.51
CA SER A 124 4.71 -16.79 24.84
C SER A 124 5.19 -17.83 25.84
N ASN A 125 4.75 -17.71 27.10
CA ASN A 125 5.03 -18.68 28.16
C ASN A 125 6.53 -18.93 28.44
N TYR A 126 7.38 -17.95 28.15
CA TYR A 126 8.79 -17.95 28.56
C TYR A 126 8.96 -17.25 29.91
N HIS A 127 10.13 -17.46 30.52
CA HIS A 127 10.52 -16.84 31.78
C HIS A 127 11.85 -16.13 31.61
N GLY A 128 11.96 -14.91 32.17
CA GLY A 128 13.17 -14.10 32.06
C GLY A 128 13.13 -13.16 30.86
N ASP A 129 14.31 -12.68 30.46
CA ASP A 129 14.45 -11.70 29.40
C ASP A 129 14.35 -12.39 28.03
N PRO A 130 13.44 -11.96 27.11
CA PRO A 130 13.36 -12.52 25.77
C PRO A 130 14.67 -12.37 24.97
N GLU A 131 15.54 -11.43 25.33
CA GLU A 131 16.87 -11.28 24.71
C GLU A 131 17.76 -12.51 24.90
N ASP A 132 17.57 -13.28 25.97
CA ASP A 132 18.31 -14.53 26.18
C ASP A 132 17.96 -15.56 25.09
N ILE A 133 16.66 -15.68 24.77
CA ILE A 133 16.16 -16.55 23.70
C ILE A 133 16.67 -16.05 22.35
N VAL A 134 16.60 -14.74 22.12
CA VAL A 134 17.09 -14.15 20.85
C VAL A 134 18.58 -14.38 20.66
N SER A 135 19.36 -14.27 21.73
CA SER A 135 20.81 -14.49 21.68
C SER A 135 21.16 -15.96 21.43
N GLU A 136 20.42 -16.90 22.03
CA GLU A 136 20.60 -18.34 21.84
C GLU A 136 20.21 -18.79 20.43
N TYR A 137 19.13 -18.24 19.86
CA TYR A 137 18.55 -18.66 18.59
C TYR A 137 18.68 -17.61 17.46
N LYS A 138 19.71 -16.74 17.52
CA LYS A 138 19.89 -15.61 16.59
C LYS A 138 19.85 -15.99 15.11
N GLU A 139 20.45 -17.13 14.75
CA GLU A 139 20.52 -17.61 13.36
C GLU A 139 19.15 -18.10 12.89
N SER A 140 18.45 -18.90 13.69
CA SER A 140 17.11 -19.41 13.38
C SER A 140 16.10 -18.27 13.26
N ILE A 141 16.12 -17.31 14.19
CA ILE A 141 15.21 -16.15 14.16
C ILE A 141 15.45 -15.30 12.92
N ALA A 142 16.71 -14.97 12.61
CA ALA A 142 17.04 -14.19 11.42
C ALA A 142 16.66 -14.92 10.11
N GLY A 143 16.92 -16.24 10.02
CA GLY A 143 16.52 -17.05 8.87
C GLY A 143 15.00 -17.10 8.67
N LEU A 144 14.24 -17.28 9.76
CA LEU A 144 12.77 -17.29 9.73
C LEU A 144 12.17 -15.94 9.34
N LEU A 145 12.75 -14.83 9.83
CA LEU A 145 12.34 -13.47 9.47
C LEU A 145 12.58 -13.15 7.99
N LYS A 146 13.67 -13.66 7.41
CA LYS A 146 14.04 -13.45 6.01
C LYS A 146 13.50 -14.52 5.05
N THR A 147 12.80 -15.52 5.57
CA THR A 147 12.34 -16.68 4.79
C THR A 147 13.52 -17.44 4.12
N GLU A 148 14.70 -17.41 4.72
CA GLU A 148 15.93 -18.01 4.18
C GLU A 148 16.35 -19.25 4.97
N ARG A 149 16.63 -20.35 4.25
CA ARG A 149 17.13 -21.61 4.83
C ARG A 149 18.65 -21.71 4.83
N ILE A 150 19.32 -20.77 4.16
CA ILE A 150 20.78 -20.75 4.08
C ILE A 150 21.38 -20.08 5.33
N PRO A 151 22.60 -20.47 5.75
CA PRO A 151 23.31 -19.74 6.78
C PRO A 151 23.54 -18.29 6.37
N LEU A 152 23.13 -17.37 7.24
CA LEU A 152 23.31 -15.93 7.05
C LEU A 152 24.66 -15.46 7.59
N ASP A 153 25.20 -14.39 7.00
CA ASP A 153 26.38 -13.72 7.53
C ASP A 153 26.10 -13.08 8.90
N GLU A 154 27.11 -13.02 9.79
CA GLU A 154 26.94 -12.45 11.12
C GLU A 154 26.53 -10.98 11.10
N GLU A 155 27.03 -10.18 10.15
CA GLU A 155 26.62 -8.78 10.02
C GLU A 155 25.15 -8.66 9.64
N GLU A 156 24.65 -9.59 8.81
CA GLU A 156 23.27 -9.60 8.36
C GLU A 156 22.30 -10.08 9.45
N ILE A 157 22.71 -11.06 10.25
CA ILE A 157 21.96 -11.46 11.46
C ILE A 157 21.86 -10.27 12.41
N ASN A 158 22.98 -9.59 12.67
CA ASN A 158 23.01 -8.43 13.55
C ASN A 158 22.22 -7.25 12.97
N SER A 159 22.21 -7.04 11.64
CA SER A 159 21.43 -5.99 10.98
C SER A 159 19.92 -6.24 11.13
N THR A 160 19.50 -7.49 10.96
CA THR A 160 18.13 -7.96 11.10
C THR A 160 17.62 -7.76 12.52
N LEU A 161 18.35 -8.29 13.51
CA LEU A 161 17.94 -8.27 14.91
C LEU A 161 17.94 -6.86 15.53
N LYS A 162 18.63 -5.88 14.93
CA LYS A 162 18.64 -4.47 15.38
C LYS A 162 17.31 -3.76 15.19
N PHE A 163 16.45 -4.21 14.27
CA PHE A 163 15.12 -3.64 14.09
C PHE A 163 14.15 -4.20 15.12
N ASN A 164 14.37 -3.82 16.38
CA ASN A 164 13.56 -4.28 17.50
C ASN A 164 13.08 -3.13 18.40
N ILE A 165 12.07 -3.43 19.21
CA ILE A 165 11.57 -2.56 20.27
C ILE A 165 11.25 -3.40 21.51
N LYS A 166 11.67 -2.88 22.66
CA LYS A 166 11.40 -3.43 23.99
C LYS A 166 10.67 -2.36 24.81
N TYR A 167 9.51 -2.69 25.33
CA TYR A 167 8.67 -1.79 26.11
C TYR A 167 8.76 -2.06 27.60
N SER A 168 8.53 -3.31 28.01
CA SER A 168 8.78 -3.81 29.35
C SER A 168 10.07 -4.62 29.40
N LYS A 169 10.45 -5.08 30.60
CA LYS A 169 11.62 -5.95 30.75
C LYS A 169 11.42 -7.33 30.14
N ASP A 170 10.15 -7.73 29.98
CA ASP A 170 9.78 -9.09 29.66
C ASP A 170 9.15 -9.20 28.27
N ASP A 171 9.06 -8.12 27.48
CA ASP A 171 8.55 -8.15 26.09
C ASP A 171 9.65 -7.75 25.09
N LEU A 172 9.47 -8.15 23.84
CA LEU A 172 10.35 -7.75 22.74
C LEU A 172 9.60 -7.93 21.43
N THR A 173 9.76 -7.01 20.50
CA THR A 173 9.27 -7.17 19.13
C THR A 173 10.39 -6.91 18.16
N ILE A 174 10.63 -7.84 17.24
CA ILE A 174 11.62 -7.73 16.16
C ILE A 174 10.84 -7.71 14.86
N VAL A 175 11.13 -6.74 14.00
CA VAL A 175 10.37 -6.53 12.75
C VAL A 175 11.31 -6.67 11.57
N ASP A 176 10.94 -7.52 10.61
CA ASP A 176 11.53 -7.57 9.28
C ASP A 176 10.50 -7.35 8.17
N TRP A 177 10.95 -7.41 6.91
CA TRP A 177 10.15 -7.18 5.71
C TRP A 177 9.11 -8.29 5.48
N ASP A 178 9.48 -9.56 5.66
CA ASP A 178 8.58 -10.71 5.42
C ASP A 178 7.92 -11.25 6.71
N GLY A 179 8.28 -10.68 7.87
CA GLY A 179 7.73 -11.13 9.13
C GLY A 179 8.26 -10.43 10.36
N ALA A 180 7.69 -10.77 11.52
CA ALA A 180 8.06 -10.22 12.81
C ALA A 180 8.07 -11.31 13.89
N PHE A 181 8.95 -11.19 14.89
CA PHE A 181 8.84 -11.94 16.14
C PHE A 181 8.23 -11.03 17.21
N VAL A 182 7.19 -11.51 17.88
CA VAL A 182 6.56 -10.82 19.01
C VAL A 182 6.66 -11.70 20.23
N PHE A 183 7.43 -11.26 21.22
CA PHE A 183 7.59 -11.91 22.51
C PHE A 183 6.70 -11.18 23.52
N ASP A 184 5.67 -11.88 24.00
CA ASP A 184 4.82 -11.41 25.10
C ASP A 184 4.53 -12.58 26.06
N PRO A 185 4.92 -12.48 27.34
CA PRO A 185 4.74 -13.57 28.30
C PRO A 185 3.26 -13.81 28.66
N ARG A 186 2.37 -12.85 28.39
CA ARG A 186 0.92 -12.90 28.64
C ARG A 186 0.11 -13.37 27.45
N SER A 187 0.75 -13.68 26.32
CA SER A 187 0.10 -14.08 25.07
C SER A 187 -0.85 -13.02 24.49
N ASP A 188 -0.59 -11.74 24.71
CA ASP A 188 -1.40 -10.63 24.15
C ASP A 188 -0.78 -10.07 22.87
N PHE A 189 -1.08 -10.70 21.73
CA PHE A 189 -0.47 -10.37 20.43
C PHE A 189 -1.34 -9.52 19.52
N ALA A 190 -2.62 -9.35 19.86
CA ALA A 190 -3.63 -8.81 18.95
C ALA A 190 -3.31 -7.39 18.48
N SER A 191 -2.85 -6.52 19.39
CA SER A 191 -2.47 -5.14 19.05
C SER A 191 -1.28 -5.07 18.09
N ASN A 192 -0.29 -5.95 18.27
CA ASN A 192 0.89 -6.00 17.42
C ASN A 192 0.54 -6.49 16.01
N ILE A 193 -0.27 -7.54 15.93
CA ILE A 193 -0.76 -8.08 14.64
C ILE A 193 -1.59 -7.00 13.92
N GLU A 194 -2.50 -6.32 14.61
CA GLU A 194 -3.33 -5.25 14.03
C GLU A 194 -2.46 -4.10 13.45
N LEU A 195 -1.39 -3.69 14.13
CA LEU A 195 -0.45 -2.68 13.61
C LEU A 195 0.34 -3.17 12.39
N LEU A 196 0.79 -4.43 12.39
CA LEU A 196 1.49 -5.04 11.26
C LEU A 196 0.57 -5.16 10.04
N GLU A 197 -0.68 -5.51 10.25
CA GLU A 197 -1.72 -5.54 9.21
C GLU A 197 -1.95 -4.15 8.61
N ILE A 198 -2.09 -3.11 9.45
CA ILE A 198 -2.28 -1.73 8.98
C ILE A 198 -1.07 -1.27 8.16
N ALA A 199 0.15 -1.59 8.58
CA ALA A 199 1.35 -1.20 7.86
C ALA A 199 1.48 -1.92 6.50
N ASN A 200 1.19 -3.22 6.44
CA ASN A 200 1.17 -3.97 5.18
C ASN A 200 0.03 -3.51 4.25
N LEU A 201 -1.12 -3.12 4.80
CA LEU A 201 -2.19 -2.49 4.04
C LEU A 201 -1.74 -1.16 3.41
N GLN A 202 -0.98 -0.34 4.13
CA GLN A 202 -0.39 0.88 3.55
C GLN A 202 0.62 0.56 2.45
N LEU A 203 1.47 -0.46 2.65
CA LEU A 203 2.43 -0.90 1.64
C LEU A 203 1.71 -1.33 0.35
N LEU A 204 0.67 -2.15 0.47
CA LEU A 204 -0.14 -2.61 -0.66
C LEU A 204 -0.75 -1.44 -1.44
N LYS A 205 -1.32 -0.47 -0.74
CA LYS A 205 -1.89 0.74 -1.36
C LYS A 205 -0.84 1.56 -2.11
N LEU A 206 0.35 1.73 -1.52
CA LEU A 206 1.44 2.45 -2.16
C LEU A 206 1.90 1.73 -3.44
N ARG A 207 2.03 0.40 -3.40
CA ARG A 207 2.38 -0.41 -4.59
C ARG A 207 1.32 -0.35 -5.68
N LEU A 208 0.04 -0.44 -5.32
CA LEU A 208 -1.05 -0.31 -6.29
C LEU A 208 -1.03 1.08 -6.94
N LEU A 209 -0.88 2.13 -6.12
CA LEU A 209 -0.81 3.50 -6.62
C LEU A 209 0.39 3.72 -7.53
N GLU A 210 1.57 3.21 -7.18
CA GLU A 210 2.74 3.28 -8.05
C GLU A 210 2.46 2.63 -9.41
N HIS A 211 1.90 1.41 -9.41
CA HIS A 211 1.55 0.70 -10.64
C HIS A 211 0.58 1.50 -11.53
N GLU A 212 -0.48 2.06 -10.95
CA GLU A 212 -1.44 2.88 -11.70
C GLU A 212 -0.78 4.14 -12.30
N LEU A 213 0.11 4.78 -11.54
CA LEU A 213 0.82 5.98 -12.00
C LEU A 213 1.85 5.66 -13.08
N GLU A 214 2.53 4.52 -13.01
CA GLU A 214 3.43 4.06 -14.07
C GLU A 214 2.68 3.86 -15.40
N GLU A 215 1.53 3.19 -15.39
CA GLU A 215 0.71 3.05 -16.59
C GLU A 215 0.27 4.42 -17.16
N ARG A 216 -0.11 5.35 -16.28
CA ARG A 216 -0.50 6.71 -16.67
C ARG A 216 0.69 7.46 -17.27
N LEU A 217 1.90 7.24 -16.76
CA LEU A 217 3.12 7.86 -17.24
C LEU A 217 3.46 7.39 -18.66
N GLU A 218 3.36 6.09 -18.92
CA GLU A 218 3.53 5.54 -20.27
C GLU A 218 2.52 6.13 -21.28
N LYS A 219 1.23 6.18 -20.88
CA LYS A 219 0.16 6.78 -21.68
C LYS A 219 0.45 8.26 -21.97
N ALA A 220 0.89 9.02 -20.96
CA ALA A 220 1.22 10.44 -21.09
C ALA A 220 2.42 10.69 -22.01
N ALA A 221 3.48 9.89 -21.88
CA ALA A 221 4.66 9.93 -22.76
C ALA A 221 4.30 9.65 -24.23
N TYR A 222 3.43 8.66 -24.49
CA TYR A 222 2.91 8.38 -25.82
C TYR A 222 2.12 9.56 -26.41
N LEU A 223 1.28 10.21 -25.59
CA LEU A 223 0.52 11.40 -26.00
C LEU A 223 1.44 12.57 -26.35
N LEU A 224 2.50 12.81 -25.57
CA LEU A 224 3.52 13.81 -25.88
C LEU A 224 4.12 13.57 -27.27
N GLN A 225 4.62 12.35 -27.52
CA GLN A 225 5.24 12.00 -28.81
C GLN A 225 4.29 12.25 -29.98
N LYS A 226 3.02 11.84 -29.85
CA LYS A 226 2.02 11.99 -30.92
C LYS A 226 1.59 13.43 -31.14
N SER A 227 1.55 14.25 -30.08
CA SER A 227 1.17 15.65 -30.16
C SER A 227 2.18 16.46 -30.99
N THR A 228 3.47 16.14 -30.88
CA THR A 228 4.55 16.67 -31.74
C THR A 228 4.36 16.34 -33.22
N LEU A 229 3.69 15.22 -33.56
CA LEU A 229 3.50 14.74 -34.93
C LEU A 229 2.19 15.20 -35.62
N ARG A 230 1.13 15.52 -34.87
CA ARG A 230 -0.19 15.89 -35.45
C ARG A 230 -0.73 17.22 -34.93
N ARG A 231 -0.84 18.18 -35.86
CA ARG A 231 -1.28 19.58 -35.71
C ARG A 231 -2.81 19.77 -35.54
N ILE A 232 -3.55 18.85 -34.90
CA ILE A 232 -5.01 18.96 -34.75
C ILE A 232 -5.37 19.40 -33.31
N PRO A 233 -5.73 20.68 -33.03
CA PRO A 233 -5.55 21.26 -31.70
C PRO A 233 -6.75 21.19 -30.73
N TRP A 234 -7.97 21.00 -31.22
CA TRP A 234 -9.16 21.45 -30.46
C TRP A 234 -9.91 20.41 -29.62
N LEU A 235 -9.90 19.12 -29.98
CA LEU A 235 -10.72 18.10 -29.27
C LEU A 235 -10.08 17.54 -27.98
N ASN A 236 -8.77 17.73 -27.76
CA ASN A 236 -8.05 17.07 -26.65
C ASN A 236 -7.80 17.96 -25.41
N SER A 237 -8.00 19.28 -25.48
CA SER A 237 -7.68 20.19 -24.36
C SER A 237 -8.52 19.94 -23.10
N ARG A 238 -9.79 19.51 -23.26
CA ARG A 238 -10.65 19.11 -22.13
C ARG A 238 -10.14 17.86 -21.44
N LYS A 239 -9.65 16.87 -22.19
CA LYS A 239 -9.10 15.62 -21.65
C LYS A 239 -7.84 15.89 -20.83
N ILE A 240 -6.92 16.71 -21.35
CA ILE A 240 -5.67 17.07 -20.65
C ILE A 240 -5.95 17.80 -19.33
N ARG A 241 -6.86 18.79 -19.34
CA ARG A 241 -7.26 19.47 -18.10
C ARG A 241 -7.93 18.55 -17.10
N HIS A 242 -8.66 17.54 -17.59
CA HIS A 242 -9.26 16.53 -16.71
C HIS A 242 -8.19 15.65 -16.08
N SER A 243 -7.22 15.14 -16.85
CA SER A 243 -6.10 14.34 -16.34
C SER A 243 -5.27 15.11 -15.30
N LEU A 244 -5.01 16.41 -15.52
CA LEU A 244 -4.31 17.23 -14.55
C LEU A 244 -5.09 17.36 -13.22
N ARG A 245 -6.41 17.55 -13.29
CA ARG A 245 -7.25 17.59 -12.08
C ARG A 245 -7.27 16.25 -11.34
N GLU A 246 -7.29 15.15 -12.09
CA GLU A 246 -7.26 13.80 -11.53
C GLU A 246 -5.95 13.53 -10.81
N ILE A 247 -4.79 13.92 -11.37
CA ILE A 247 -3.48 13.83 -10.70
C ILE A 247 -3.46 14.62 -9.38
N ILE A 248 -3.99 15.85 -9.38
CA ILE A 248 -4.08 16.69 -8.17
C ILE A 248 -4.99 16.02 -7.14
N GLN A 249 -6.10 15.43 -7.58
CA GLN A 249 -7.04 14.73 -6.72
C GLN A 249 -6.39 13.51 -6.07
N ILE A 250 -5.78 12.63 -6.88
CA ILE A 250 -5.05 11.45 -6.39
C ILE A 250 -3.97 11.84 -5.38
N ARG A 251 -3.17 12.87 -5.68
CA ARG A 251 -2.14 13.39 -4.75
C ARG A 251 -2.76 13.82 -3.42
N THR A 252 -3.86 14.58 -3.47
CA THR A 252 -4.53 15.13 -2.30
C THR A 252 -5.15 14.02 -1.44
N GLU A 253 -5.88 13.09 -2.06
CA GLU A 253 -6.52 11.96 -1.40
C GLU A 253 -5.49 11.05 -0.73
N SER A 254 -4.41 10.70 -1.45
CA SER A 254 -3.33 9.86 -0.92
C SER A 254 -2.66 10.49 0.29
N ILE A 255 -2.29 11.78 0.23
CA ILE A 255 -1.67 12.48 1.36
C ILE A 255 -2.61 12.52 2.57
N GLN A 256 -3.90 12.82 2.34
CA GLN A 256 -4.88 12.89 3.42
C GLN A 256 -5.07 11.53 4.10
N GLU A 257 -5.16 10.46 3.33
CA GLU A 257 -5.35 9.11 3.83
C GLU A 257 -4.15 8.63 4.66
N PHE A 258 -2.93 8.76 4.14
CA PHE A 258 -1.73 8.36 4.87
C PHE A 258 -1.53 9.18 6.14
N ALA A 259 -1.70 10.51 6.04
CA ALA A 259 -1.58 11.39 7.20
C ALA A 259 -2.66 11.14 8.26
N ALA A 260 -3.87 10.76 7.85
CA ALA A 260 -4.93 10.37 8.78
C ALA A 260 -4.50 9.12 9.56
N THR A 261 -4.07 8.07 8.87
CA THR A 261 -3.66 6.80 9.50
C THR A 261 -2.54 7.01 10.52
N GLU A 262 -1.46 7.70 10.13
CA GLU A 262 -0.34 8.01 11.04
C GLU A 262 -0.77 8.85 12.23
N ARG A 263 -1.61 9.86 12.00
CA ARG A 263 -2.13 10.72 13.05
C ARG A 263 -2.95 9.91 14.05
N HIS A 264 -3.82 9.02 13.59
CA HIS A 264 -4.65 8.20 14.47
C HIS A 264 -3.78 7.28 15.33
N ILE A 265 -2.78 6.63 14.73
CA ILE A 265 -1.84 5.78 15.47
C ILE A 265 -1.06 6.61 16.51
N ASN A 266 -0.57 7.79 16.15
CA ASN A 266 0.21 8.65 17.04
C ASN A 266 -0.61 9.35 18.13
N LEU A 267 -1.89 9.67 17.89
CA LEU A 267 -2.74 10.38 18.84
C LEU A 267 -3.59 9.47 19.73
N ILE A 268 -4.02 8.32 19.20
CA ILE A 268 -4.96 7.40 19.86
C ILE A 268 -4.23 6.17 20.41
N GLY A 269 -3.14 5.75 19.75
CA GLY A 269 -2.30 4.67 20.23
C GLY A 269 -1.62 5.02 21.55
N ASP A 270 -1.23 3.99 22.30
CA ASP A 270 -0.30 4.19 23.40
C ASP A 270 1.10 4.49 22.84
N TRP A 271 2.02 4.89 23.72
CA TRP A 271 3.38 5.22 23.30
C TRP A 271 4.13 4.04 22.66
N TYR A 272 3.81 2.81 23.06
CA TYR A 272 4.39 1.62 22.46
C TYR A 272 3.87 1.42 21.03
N SER A 273 2.56 1.53 20.82
CA SER A 273 1.90 1.43 19.51
C SER A 273 2.53 2.38 18.50
N ALA A 274 2.69 3.65 18.87
CA ALA A 274 3.27 4.67 18.01
C ALA A 274 4.70 4.32 17.60
N ARG A 275 5.53 3.93 18.58
CA ARG A 275 6.93 3.54 18.31
C ARG A 275 7.07 2.25 17.53
N LEU A 276 6.19 1.27 17.77
CA LEU A 276 6.18 0.03 17.02
C LEU A 276 5.77 0.30 15.58
N PHE A 277 4.73 1.11 15.35
CA PHE A 277 4.33 1.48 14.00
C PHE A 277 5.43 2.26 13.26
N ASP A 278 6.11 3.21 13.91
CA ASP A 278 7.27 3.90 13.32
C ASP A 278 8.39 2.91 12.92
N LEU A 279 8.65 1.90 13.75
CA LEU A 279 9.63 0.86 13.45
C LEU A 279 9.21 0.03 12.24
N ILE A 280 7.94 -0.38 12.17
CA ILE A 280 7.38 -1.14 11.04
C ILE A 280 7.42 -0.30 9.77
N ALA A 281 6.90 0.93 9.80
CA ALA A 281 6.87 1.83 8.65
C ALA A 281 8.27 2.11 8.08
N LYS A 282 9.27 2.24 8.97
CA LYS A 282 10.67 2.38 8.58
C LYS A 282 11.20 1.11 7.92
N LYS A 283 10.91 -0.07 8.46
CA LYS A 283 11.39 -1.36 7.95
C LYS A 283 10.72 -1.72 6.61
N LEU A 284 9.44 -1.40 6.44
CA LEU A 284 8.69 -1.52 5.19
C LEU A 284 8.94 -0.37 4.20
N HIS A 285 9.85 0.56 4.54
CA HIS A 285 10.25 1.67 3.68
C HIS A 285 9.08 2.55 3.19
N LEU A 286 7.99 2.68 3.96
CA LEU A 286 6.77 3.37 3.51
C LEU A 286 7.03 4.82 3.08
N GLU A 287 7.95 5.51 3.75
CA GLU A 287 8.35 6.87 3.36
C GLU A 287 9.07 6.92 2.01
N ALA A 288 9.90 5.92 1.69
CA ALA A 288 10.59 5.88 0.40
C ALA A 288 9.59 5.69 -0.75
N TRP A 289 8.59 4.82 -0.56
CA TRP A 289 7.48 4.63 -1.48
C TRP A 289 6.69 5.92 -1.72
N LYS A 290 6.29 6.62 -0.64
CA LYS A 290 5.61 7.92 -0.76
C LYS A 290 6.42 8.96 -1.53
N ILE A 291 7.74 9.02 -1.28
CA ILE A 291 8.64 9.93 -2.01
C ILE A 291 8.68 9.57 -3.50
N ASN A 292 8.75 8.28 -3.85
CA ASN A 292 8.79 7.86 -5.25
C ASN A 292 7.48 8.18 -5.98
N ILE A 293 6.33 7.87 -5.36
CA ILE A 293 5.01 8.19 -5.88
C ILE A 293 4.85 9.70 -6.13
N ASN A 294 5.28 10.54 -5.19
CA ASN A 294 5.23 11.99 -5.38
C ASN A 294 6.08 12.45 -6.57
N LYS A 295 7.27 11.88 -6.78
CA LYS A 295 8.09 12.17 -7.97
C LYS A 295 7.39 11.74 -9.27
N THR A 296 6.72 10.60 -9.27
CA THR A 296 5.96 10.13 -10.44
C THR A 296 4.76 11.05 -10.73
N LEU A 297 4.05 11.51 -9.70
CA LEU A 297 2.99 12.50 -9.82
C LEU A 297 3.50 13.85 -10.37
N ASP A 298 4.65 14.32 -9.88
CA ASP A 298 5.29 15.55 -10.38
C ASP A 298 5.66 15.42 -11.87
N ALA A 299 6.28 14.31 -12.26
CA ALA A 299 6.60 14.04 -13.66
C ALA A 299 5.35 13.98 -14.56
N LEU A 300 4.26 13.37 -14.07
CA LEU A 300 2.98 13.35 -14.78
C LEU A 300 2.40 14.77 -14.95
N GLU A 301 2.39 15.57 -13.88
CA GLU A 301 1.93 16.95 -13.90
C GLU A 301 2.73 17.80 -14.90
N ASP A 302 4.06 17.66 -14.92
CA ASP A 302 4.94 18.35 -15.86
C ASP A 302 4.64 17.97 -17.31
N ILE A 303 4.49 16.67 -17.59
CA ILE A 303 4.15 16.17 -18.93
C ILE A 303 2.81 16.74 -19.39
N TYR A 304 1.76 16.63 -18.58
CA TYR A 304 0.44 17.13 -18.95
C TYR A 304 0.41 18.66 -19.08
N SER A 305 1.17 19.39 -18.27
CA SER A 305 1.33 20.84 -18.38
C SER A 305 2.02 21.23 -19.69
N MET A 306 3.11 20.55 -20.05
CA MET A 306 3.80 20.76 -21.34
C MET A 306 2.89 20.46 -22.54
N ILE A 307 2.08 19.39 -22.47
CA ILE A 307 1.06 19.11 -23.49
C ILE A 307 0.05 20.28 -23.54
N ALA A 308 -0.47 20.73 -22.40
CA ALA A 308 -1.47 21.80 -22.32
C ALA A 308 -0.96 23.13 -22.89
N GLU A 309 0.29 23.50 -22.59
CA GLU A 309 0.96 24.70 -23.10
C GLU A 309 1.12 24.67 -24.62
N ASN A 310 1.54 23.53 -25.20
CA ASN A 310 1.63 23.39 -26.65
C ASN A 310 0.28 23.60 -27.34
N PHE A 311 -0.82 23.16 -26.72
CA PHE A 311 -2.16 23.42 -27.26
C PHE A 311 -2.60 24.87 -27.09
N SER A 312 -2.29 25.53 -25.97
CA SER A 312 -2.69 26.93 -25.76
C SER A 312 -1.98 27.87 -26.75
N ILE A 313 -0.68 27.64 -27.00
CA ILE A 313 0.09 28.36 -28.02
C ILE A 313 -0.53 28.13 -29.40
N SER A 314 -0.79 26.88 -29.78
CA SER A 314 -1.39 26.57 -31.08
C SER A 314 -2.79 27.17 -31.25
N PHE A 315 -3.61 27.21 -30.21
CA PHE A 315 -4.94 27.82 -30.24
C PHE A 315 -4.86 29.34 -30.39
N SER A 316 -3.99 30.01 -29.64
CA SER A 316 -3.77 31.46 -29.79
C SER A 316 -3.33 31.79 -31.22
N THR A 317 -2.32 31.09 -31.75
CA THR A 317 -1.82 31.34 -33.11
C THR A 317 -2.88 31.10 -34.18
N THR A 318 -3.71 30.06 -34.04
CA THR A 318 -4.80 29.80 -34.99
C THR A 318 -5.91 30.84 -34.88
N MET A 319 -6.24 31.30 -33.67
CA MET A 319 -7.22 32.36 -33.46
C MET A 319 -6.73 33.69 -34.04
N ASP A 320 -5.45 34.02 -33.84
CA ASP A 320 -4.81 35.19 -34.45
C ASP A 320 -4.85 35.12 -35.98
N PHE A 321 -4.59 33.94 -36.55
CA PHE A 321 -4.70 33.72 -37.99
C PHE A 321 -6.14 33.88 -38.50
N ILE A 322 -7.14 33.33 -37.80
CA ILE A 322 -8.55 33.48 -38.16
C ILE A 322 -8.98 34.94 -38.10
N MET A 323 -8.60 35.65 -37.03
CA MET A 323 -8.88 37.09 -36.88
C MET A 323 -8.22 37.88 -38.02
N THR A 324 -6.94 37.62 -38.31
CA THR A 324 -6.20 38.30 -39.38
C THR A 324 -6.82 38.02 -40.76
N PHE A 325 -7.19 36.77 -41.03
CA PHE A 325 -7.85 36.37 -42.26
C PHE A 325 -9.24 37.02 -42.40
N GLY A 326 -10.03 37.07 -41.32
CA GLY A 326 -11.31 37.76 -41.28
C GLY A 326 -11.18 39.25 -41.59
N TRP A 327 -10.19 39.92 -41.00
CA TRP A 327 -9.85 41.31 -41.32
C TRP A 327 -9.46 41.48 -42.80
N PHE A 328 -8.68 40.56 -43.35
CA PHE A 328 -8.29 40.59 -44.76
C PHE A 328 -9.50 40.46 -45.70
N VAL A 329 -10.42 39.55 -45.42
CA VAL A 329 -11.65 39.37 -46.21
C VAL A 329 -12.51 40.63 -46.18
N LEU A 330 -12.67 41.26 -45.01
CA LEU A 330 -13.40 42.53 -44.88
C LEU A 330 -12.74 43.64 -45.68
N LEU A 331 -11.41 43.74 -45.65
CA LEU A 331 -10.65 44.76 -46.39
C LEU A 331 -10.78 44.58 -47.91
N VAL A 332 -10.71 43.34 -48.40
CA VAL A 332 -10.94 43.03 -49.83
C VAL A 332 -12.37 43.38 -50.24
N GLY A 333 -13.36 43.02 -49.42
CA GLY A 333 -14.76 43.36 -49.68
C GLY A 333 -14.99 44.86 -49.77
N TYR A 334 -14.42 45.63 -48.83
CA TYR A 334 -14.47 47.09 -48.84
C TYR A 334 -13.81 47.67 -50.10
N PHE A 335 -12.65 47.15 -50.49
CA PHE A 335 -11.94 47.62 -51.69
C PHE A 335 -12.73 47.36 -52.98
N LEU A 336 -13.41 46.21 -53.09
CA LEU A 336 -14.30 45.91 -54.22
C LEU A 336 -15.50 46.86 -54.28
N LEU A 337 -16.14 47.13 -53.13
CA LEU A 337 -17.23 48.11 -53.05
C LEU A 337 -16.76 49.52 -53.46
N PHE A 338 -15.60 49.93 -52.98
CA PHE A 338 -14.98 51.21 -53.33
C PHE A 338 -14.70 51.33 -54.83
N LEU A 339 -14.18 50.26 -55.46
CA LEU A 339 -13.97 50.22 -56.92
C LEU A 339 -15.27 50.30 -57.71
N LEU A 340 -16.32 49.61 -57.26
CA LEU A 340 -17.66 49.70 -57.87
C LEU A 340 -18.22 51.12 -57.78
N GLU A 341 -18.06 51.78 -56.64
CA GLU A 341 -18.48 53.17 -56.45
C GLU A 341 -17.71 54.13 -57.37
N LEU A 342 -16.40 53.93 -57.54
CA LEU A 342 -15.56 54.68 -58.48
C LEU A 342 -15.99 54.49 -59.95
N LEU A 343 -16.39 53.28 -60.33
CA LEU A 343 -16.90 52.98 -61.66
C LEU A 343 -18.27 53.61 -61.89
N GLN A 344 -19.16 53.59 -60.90
CA GLN A 344 -20.47 54.24 -60.98
C GLN A 344 -20.37 55.76 -61.10
N LYS A 345 -19.37 56.38 -60.46
CA LYS A 345 -19.17 57.84 -60.50
C LYS A 345 -18.55 58.34 -61.82
N LYS A 346 -18.09 57.44 -62.69
CA LYS A 346 -17.45 57.73 -63.98
C LYS A 346 -18.36 57.52 -65.19
N SER A 347 -19.54 56.94 -64.98
CA SER A 347 -20.66 56.89 -65.94
C SER A 347 -21.66 57.99 -65.64
#